data_AF-A0A1V6ENI5-F1
#
_entry.id   AF-A0A1V6ENI5-F1
#
_cell.length_a   1.000
_cell.length_b   1.000
_cell.length_c   1.000
_cell.angle_alpha   90.00
_cell.angle_beta   90.00
_cell.angle_gamma   90.00
#
_symmetry.space_group_name_H-M   'P 1'
#
loop_
_entity.id
_entity.type
_entity.pdbx_description
1 polymer ?
#
loop_
_entity_poly.entity_id
_entity_poly.type
_entity_poly.pdbx_seq_one_letter_code
_entity_poly.pdbx_strand_id
1 'polypeptide(L)' 'MKTAFTTRMLQRGFLAGTAIYPTFAHTESIVARYAEALDTVFAELAAALDRGRVADLLEGPLAHTGFRRLL' A
#
# COMPACT_ATOMS: atom_id res chain seq x y z
N MET A 1 -3.66 1.83 8.53
CA MET A 1 -3.15 0.81 7.58
C MET A 1 -3.14 1.27 6.13
N LYS A 2 -4.25 1.81 5.57
CA LYS A 2 -4.29 2.25 4.15
C LYS A 2 -3.08 3.11 3.75
N THR A 3 -2.78 4.17 4.52
CA THR A 3 -1.63 5.05 4.25
C THR A 3 -0.33 4.26 4.12
N ALA A 4 0.00 3.44 5.12
CA ALA A 4 1.21 2.62 5.13
C ALA A 4 1.26 1.63 3.97
N PHE A 5 0.15 0.93 3.67
CA PHE A 5 0.08 0.02 2.54
C PHE A 5 0.36 0.74 1.21
N THR A 6 -0.33 1.86 0.96
CA THR A 6 -0.20 2.61 -0.30
C THR A 6 1.21 3.18 -0.47
N THR A 7 1.82 3.75 0.58
CA THR A 7 3.19 4.28 0.47
C THR A 7 4.21 3.16 0.25
N ARG A 8 4.07 2.02 0.91
CA ARG A 8 4.97 0.87 0.75
C ARG A 8 4.89 0.19 -0.61
N MET A 9 3.69 0.12 -1.19
CA MET A 9 3.51 -0.34 -2.57
C MET A 9 4.09 0.67 -3.57
N LEU A 10 3.93 1.97 -3.31
CA LEU A 10 4.47 3.02 -4.17
C LEU A 10 5.99 2.99 -4.24
N GLN A 11 6.68 2.77 -3.12
CA GLN A 11 8.14 2.56 -3.09
C GLN A 11 8.61 1.36 -3.92
N ARG A 12 7.74 0.37 -4.11
CA ARG A 12 7.99 -0.83 -4.93
C ARG A 12 7.58 -0.63 -6.40
N GLY A 13 7.21 0.59 -6.78
CA GLY A 13 6.83 0.94 -8.14
C GLY A 13 5.37 0.68 -8.49
N PHE A 14 4.51 0.45 -7.50
CA PHE A 14 3.09 0.16 -7.72
C PHE A 14 2.19 1.25 -7.14
N LEU A 15 1.46 1.95 -8.01
CA LEU A 15 0.37 2.83 -7.61
C LEU A 15 -0.83 2.00 -7.15
N ALA A 16 -0.84 1.60 -5.88
CA ALA A 16 -1.82 0.68 -5.32
C ALA A 16 -2.79 1.35 -4.34
N GLY A 17 -4.06 0.95 -4.41
CA GLY A 17 -5.08 1.24 -3.42
C GLY A 17 -5.53 -0.03 -2.68
N THR A 18 -6.58 0.08 -1.89
CA THR A 18 -7.20 -1.08 -1.21
C THR A 18 -8.04 -1.96 -2.15
N ALA A 19 -7.99 -1.70 -3.45
CA ALA A 19 -8.66 -2.44 -4.51
C ALA A 19 -7.80 -2.35 -5.79
N ILE A 20 -7.92 -3.36 -6.64
CA ILE A 20 -7.30 -3.41 -7.97
C ILE A 20 -8.39 -3.46 -9.03
N TYR A 21 -8.18 -2.70 -10.12
CA TYR A 21 -9.03 -2.70 -11.31
C TYR A 21 -8.18 -3.18 -12.48
N PRO A 22 -8.12 -4.49 -12.72
CA PRO A 22 -7.28 -5.04 -13.77
C PRO A 22 -7.79 -4.63 -15.15
N THR A 23 -6.87 -4.59 -16.10
CA THR A 23 -7.12 -4.28 -17.52
C THR A 23 -6.45 -5.33 -18.38
N PHE A 24 -6.81 -5.42 -19.67
CA PHE A 24 -6.13 -6.31 -20.62
C PHE A 24 -4.63 -6.05 -20.78
N ALA A 25 -4.11 -4.91 -20.29
CA ALA A 25 -2.68 -4.62 -20.29
C ALA A 25 -1.91 -5.32 -19.14
N HIS A 26 -2.59 -5.90 -18.15
CA HIS A 26 -1.94 -6.62 -17.07
C HIS A 26 -1.49 -8.01 -17.56
N THR A 27 -0.21 -8.11 -17.91
CA THR A 27 0.42 -9.38 -18.27
C THR A 27 0.70 -10.22 -17.02
N GLU A 28 0.90 -11.53 -17.21
CA GLU A 28 1.31 -12.44 -16.13
C GLU A 28 2.55 -11.93 -15.38
N SER A 29 3.52 -11.35 -16.11
CA SER A 29 4.72 -10.77 -15.51
C SER A 29 4.43 -9.58 -14.58
N ILE A 30 3.47 -8.74 -14.93
CA ILE A 30 3.04 -7.61 -14.08
C ILE A 30 2.35 -8.14 -12.83
N VAL A 31 1.47 -9.13 -12.99
CA VAL A 31 0.75 -9.75 -11.87
C VAL A 31 1.72 -10.44 -10.91
N ALA A 32 2.70 -11.17 -11.41
CA ALA A 32 3.72 -11.84 -10.59
C ALA A 32 4.54 -10.84 -9.77
N ARG A 33 5.04 -9.77 -10.40
CA ARG A 33 5.78 -8.70 -9.69
C ARG A 33 4.92 -7.98 -8.66
N TYR A 34 3.64 -7.77 -8.95
CA TYR A 34 2.70 -7.17 -8.01
C TYR A 34 2.48 -8.08 -6.79
N ALA A 35 2.35 -9.39 -7.01
CA ALA A 35 2.21 -10.38 -5.94
C ALA A 35 3.45 -10.43 -5.03
N GLU A 36 4.66 -10.44 -5.59
CA GLU A 36 5.91 -10.40 -4.81
C GLU A 36 6.00 -9.12 -3.93
N ALA A 37 5.59 -7.97 -4.49
CA ALA A 37 5.52 -6.73 -3.74
C ALA A 37 4.48 -6.82 -2.61
N LEU A 38 3.30 -7.39 -2.87
CA LEU A 38 2.27 -7.61 -1.85
C LEU A 38 2.76 -8.50 -0.71
N ASP A 39 3.40 -9.63 -1.01
CA ASP A 39 3.90 -10.55 0.01
C ASP A 39 4.85 -9.84 0.97
N THR A 40 5.76 -9.04 0.42
CA THR A 40 6.70 -8.25 1.23
C THR A 40 5.97 -7.22 2.09
N VAL A 41 5.04 -6.45 1.50
CA VAL A 41 4.32 -5.40 2.22
C VAL A 41 3.40 -5.97 3.30
N PHE A 42 2.72 -7.10 3.03
CA PHE A 42 1.87 -7.74 4.03
C PHE A 42 2.67 -8.36 5.17
N ALA A 43 3.85 -8.92 4.91
CA ALA A 43 4.74 -9.38 5.97
C ALA A 43 5.17 -8.23 6.90
N GLU A 44 5.55 -7.07 6.32
CA GLU A 44 5.88 -5.87 7.11
C GLU A 44 4.70 -5.39 7.96
N LEU A 45 3.50 -5.33 7.36
CA LEU A 45 2.28 -4.90 8.04
C LEU A 45 1.87 -5.85 9.17
N ALA A 46 1.94 -7.16 8.94
CA ALA A 46 1.66 -8.17 9.97
C ALA A 46 2.62 -8.03 11.15
N ALA A 47 3.92 -7.95 10.87
CA ALA A 47 4.94 -7.79 11.92
C ALA A 47 4.80 -6.48 12.70
N ALA A 48 4.30 -5.41 12.07
CA ALA A 48 4.01 -4.15 12.75
C ALA A 48 2.72 -4.23 13.58
N LEU A 49 1.69 -4.95 13.11
CA LEU A 49 0.45 -5.19 13.85
C LEU A 49 0.70 -5.97 15.13
N ASP A 50 1.44 -7.09 15.04
CA ASP A 50 1.76 -7.95 16.19
C ASP A 50 2.52 -7.20 17.29
N ARG A 51 3.32 -6.21 16.91
CA ARG A 51 4.12 -5.38 17.83
C ARG A 51 3.41 -4.10 18.26
N GLY A 52 2.23 -3.79 17.72
CA GLY A 52 1.55 -2.52 17.96
C GLY A 52 2.29 -1.29 17.40
N ARG A 53 3.12 -1.46 16.36
CA ARG A 53 4.02 -0.43 15.81
C ARG A 53 3.71 -0.04 14.37
N VAL A 54 2.43 -0.02 14.00
CA VAL A 54 1.99 0.38 12.65
C VAL A 54 2.36 1.84 12.33
N ALA A 55 2.46 2.71 13.34
CA ALA A 55 2.85 4.11 13.17
C ALA A 55 4.27 4.25 12.59
N ASP A 56 5.18 3.33 12.93
CA ASP A 56 6.58 3.33 12.46
C ASP A 56 6.69 3.09 10.95
N LEU A 57 5.62 2.57 10.31
CA LEU A 57 5.57 2.36 8.87
C LEU A 57 5.13 3.61 8.09
N LEU A 58 4.70 4.67 8.77
CA LEU A 58 4.24 5.90 8.14
C LEU A 58 5.42 6.82 7.81
N GLU A 59 5.53 7.22 6.55
CA GLU A 59 6.59 8.13 6.07
C GLU A 59 6.09 9.59 5.94
N GLY A 60 5.02 9.92 6.66
CA GLY A 60 4.37 11.21 6.58
C GLY A 60 3.03 11.22 7.32
N PRO A 61 2.24 12.31 7.17
CA PRO A 61 0.93 12.40 7.79
C PRO A 61 -0.02 11.34 7.26
N LEU A 62 -1.00 10.97 8.10
CA LEU A 62 -2.07 10.08 7.67
C LEU A 62 -2.85 10.70 6.50
N ALA A 63 -3.19 9.86 5.52
CA ALA A 63 -4.08 10.26 4.44
C ALA A 63 -5.39 10.83 4.99
N HIS A 64 -5.80 11.97 4.46
CA HIS A 64 -7.08 12.59 4.83
C HIS A 64 -8.26 11.70 4.43
N THR A 65 -9.31 11.75 5.24
CA THR A 65 -10.58 11.07 4.98
C THR A 65 -11.60 12.05 4.42
N GLY A 66 -12.28 11.66 3.33
CA GLY A 66 -13.26 12.52 2.67
C GLY A 66 -12.62 13.67 1.90
N PHE A 67 -13.44 14.64 1.53
CA PHE A 67 -13.01 15.86 0.87
C PHE A 67 -13.25 17.05 1.80
N ARG A 68 -12.24 17.90 1.98
CA ARG A 68 -12.36 19.16 2.72
C ARG A 68 -11.75 20.29 1.92
N ARG A 69 -12.47 21.41 1.81
CA ARG A 69 -11.92 22.64 1.23
C ARG A 69 -10.94 23.26 2.21
N LEU A 70 -9.87 23.87 1.69
CA LEU A 70 -9.01 24.76 2.46
C LEU A 70 -9.86 25.98 2.84
N LEU A 71 -10.03 26.22 4.15
CA LEU A 71 -10.64 27.44 4.69
C LEU A 71 -9.55 28.47 4.94
#